data_AF-A0A9E4L2Q2-F1
#
_entry.id   AF-A0A9E4L2Q2-F1
#
_cell.length_a   1.000
_cell.length_b   1.000
_cell.length_c   1.000
_cell.angle_alpha   90.00
_cell.angle_beta   90.00
_cell.angle_gamma   90.00
#
_symmetry.space_group_name_H-M   'P 1'
#
loop_
_entity.id
_entity.type
_entity.pdbx_description
1 polymer ?
#
loop_
_entity_poly.entity_id
_entity_poly.type
_entity_poly.pdbx_seq_one_letter_code
_entity_poly.pdbx_strand_id
1 'polypeptide(L)' 'MIERFDIRRSDNDRRKISLEDMASIRDVAPSDKYEGSIEQVARALRGVSSNAEADILVLLGRAVFA' A
#
# COMPACT_ATOMS: atom_id res chain seq x y z
N MET A 1 -3.64 -20.77 3.96
CA MET A 1 -4.70 -19.74 4.15
C MET A 1 -4.01 -18.49 4.69
N ILE A 2 -4.18 -17.32 4.08
CA ILE A 2 -3.58 -16.04 4.53
C ILE A 2 -4.67 -15.20 5.18
N GLU A 3 -4.36 -14.62 6.34
CA GLU A 3 -5.26 -13.72 7.07
C GLU A 3 -5.43 -12.38 6.33
N ARG A 4 -6.68 -11.91 6.22
CA ARG A 4 -7.01 -10.59 5.65
C ARG A 4 -6.79 -9.50 6.68
N PHE A 5 -5.92 -8.54 6.36
CA PHE A 5 -5.62 -7.38 7.22
C PHE A 5 -6.63 -6.23 7.06
N ASP A 6 -7.53 -6.31 6.08
CA ASP A 6 -8.58 -5.33 5.84
C ASP A 6 -9.91 -5.65 6.54
N ILE A 7 -9.97 -6.76 7.28
CA ILE A 7 -11.17 -7.21 8.04
C ILE A 7 -10.84 -7.28 9.53
N ARG A 8 -11.72 -6.70 10.37
CA ARG A 8 -11.64 -6.81 11.84
C ARG A 8 -12.17 -8.16 12.30
N ARG A 9 -11.58 -8.72 13.37
CA ARG A 9 -11.88 -10.08 13.86
C ARG A 9 -12.70 -10.18 15.14
N SER A 10 -13.13 -9.06 15.75
CA SER A 10 -13.98 -9.15 16.94
C SER A 10 -15.37 -9.67 16.57
N ASP A 11 -15.94 -10.53 17.40
CA ASP A 11 -17.12 -11.37 17.11
C ASP A 11 -18.36 -10.60 16.61
N ASN A 12 -18.47 -9.31 16.91
CA ASN A 12 -19.58 -8.44 16.50
C ASN A 12 -19.15 -7.22 15.66
N ASP A 13 -17.89 -7.11 15.25
CA ASP A 13 -17.41 -5.97 14.44
C ASP A 13 -17.49 -6.27 12.95
N ARG A 14 -18.53 -5.73 12.31
CA ARG A 14 -18.77 -5.89 10.86
C ARG A 14 -18.07 -4.83 10.01
N ARG A 15 -17.28 -3.94 10.60
CA ARG A 15 -16.59 -2.87 9.86
C ARG A 15 -15.45 -3.46 9.02
N LYS A 16 -15.27 -2.89 7.83
CA LYS A 16 -14.14 -3.18 6.93
C LYS A 16 -13.22 -1.97 6.89
N ILE A 17 -11.94 -2.23 6.63
CA ILE A 17 -10.94 -1.18 6.39
C ILE A 17 -10.86 -1.01 4.88
N SER A 18 -11.02 0.22 4.39
CA SER A 18 -10.79 0.52 2.97
C SER A 18 -9.31 0.34 2.66
N LEU A 19 -9.03 -0.36 1.56
CA LEU A 19 -7.68 -0.64 1.10
C LEU A 19 -7.63 -0.36 -0.40
N GLU A 20 -6.61 0.40 -0.79
CA GLU A 20 -6.27 0.70 -2.17
C GLU A 20 -4.90 0.07 -2.49
N ASP A 21 -4.68 -0.28 -3.76
CA ASP A 21 -3.39 -0.75 -4.23
C ASP A 21 -2.58 0.41 -4.84
N MET A 22 -1.32 0.13 -5.20
CA MET A 22 -0.46 1.19 -5.72
C MET A 22 -0.81 1.61 -7.16
N ALA A 23 -1.48 0.76 -7.93
CA ALA A 23 -1.94 1.13 -9.27
C ALA A 23 -3.12 2.11 -9.17
N SER A 24 -4.06 1.88 -8.25
CA SER A 24 -5.16 2.80 -7.98
C SER A 24 -4.69 4.12 -7.37
N ILE A 25 -3.76 4.09 -6.41
CA ILE A 25 -3.17 5.32 -5.84
C ILE A 25 -2.44 6.16 -6.90
N ARG A 26 -1.75 5.51 -7.84
CA ARG A 26 -1.00 6.18 -8.93
C ARG A 26 -1.87 6.54 -10.14
N ASP A 27 -3.15 6.14 -10.15
CA ASP A 27 -4.07 6.29 -11.27
C ASP A 27 -3.51 5.74 -12.59
N VAL A 28 -2.95 4.52 -12.54
CA VAL A 28 -2.40 3.82 -13.72
C VAL A 28 -3.25 2.61 -14.09
N ALA A 29 -3.22 2.24 -15.37
CA ALA A 29 -3.92 1.05 -15.83
C ALA A 29 -3.34 -0.21 -15.16
N PRO A 30 -4.15 -1.28 -14.94
CA PRO A 30 -3.66 -2.53 -14.37
C PRO A 30 -2.53 -3.18 -15.17
N SER A 31 -2.44 -2.93 -16.49
CA SER A 31 -1.34 -3.37 -17.35
C SER A 31 0.00 -2.74 -16.97
N ASP A 32 -0.03 -1.53 -16.42
CA ASP A 32 1.14 -0.69 -16.19
C ASP A 32 1.64 -0.79 -14.74
N LYS A 33 1.08 -1.72 -13.95
CA LYS A 33 1.41 -1.92 -12.52
C LYS A 33 2.89 -2.22 -12.24
N TYR A 34 3.59 -2.77 -13.22
CA TYR A 34 5.01 -3.11 -13.12
C TYR A 34 5.92 -2.01 -13.67
N GLU A 35 5.34 -0.96 -14.23
CA GLU A 35 6.06 0.17 -14.78
C GLU A 35 6.28 1.26 -13.73
N GLY A 36 7.43 1.92 -13.83
CA GLY A 36 7.80 3.05 -13.00
C GLY A 36 8.91 2.76 -11.99
N SER A 37 9.27 3.81 -11.24
CA SER A 37 10.42 3.78 -10.34
C SER A 37 10.01 3.76 -8.87
N ILE A 38 10.91 3.30 -8.00
CA ILE A 38 10.69 3.31 -6.54
C ILE A 38 10.45 4.73 -6.01
N GLU A 39 11.03 5.76 -6.65
CA GLU A 39 10.81 7.16 -6.34
C GLU A 39 9.39 7.62 -6.67
N GLN A 40 8.82 7.13 -7.77
CA GLN A 40 7.42 7.41 -8.12
C GLN A 40 6.46 6.78 -7.10
N VAL A 41 6.76 5.55 -6.65
CA VAL A 41 6.01 4.87 -5.58
C VAL A 41 6.14 5.65 -4.26
N ALA A 42 7.35 6.03 -3.86
CA ALA A 42 7.59 6.81 -2.64
C ALA A 42 6.88 8.17 -2.67
N ARG A 43 6.84 8.83 -3.84
CA ARG A 43 6.13 10.10 -4.01
C ARG A 43 4.62 9.94 -3.80
N ALA A 44 4.01 8.92 -4.38
CA ALA A 44 2.57 8.71 -4.23
C ALA A 44 2.22 8.29 -2.78
N LEU A 45 3.05 7.43 -2.16
CA LEU A 45 2.90 7.02 -0.76
C LEU A 45 2.93 8.21 0.20
N ARG A 46 3.84 9.17 -0.02
CA ARG A 46 3.94 10.39 0.80
C ARG A 46 2.65 11.22 0.77
N GLY A 47 1.87 11.18 -0.31
CA GLY A 47 0.62 11.92 -0.45
C GLY A 47 -0.56 11.32 0.34
N VAL A 48 -0.51 10.03 0.67
CA VAL A 48 -1.62 9.30 1.31
C VAL A 48 -1.29 8.77 2.71
N SER A 49 -0.01 8.77 3.10
CA SER A 49 0.43 8.25 4.39
C SER A 49 0.26 9.27 5.52
N SER A 50 -0.22 8.79 6.67
CA SER A 50 -0.23 9.55 7.93
C SER A 50 1.15 9.67 8.59
N ASN A 51 2.12 8.83 8.21
CA ASN A 51 3.51 8.88 8.67
C ASN A 51 4.46 8.48 7.53
N ALA A 52 4.66 9.42 6.60
CA ALA A 52 5.38 9.15 5.37
C ALA A 52 6.83 8.70 5.59
N GLU A 53 7.52 9.19 6.63
CA GLU A 53 8.92 8.81 6.89
C GLU A 53 9.05 7.33 7.27
N ALA A 54 8.21 6.86 8.20
CA ALA A 54 8.18 5.46 8.60
C ALA A 54 7.79 4.54 7.44
N ASP A 55 6.76 4.93 6.67
CA ASP A 55 6.27 4.10 5.57
C ASP A 55 7.25 4.05 4.39
N ILE A 56 7.99 5.13 4.11
CA ILE A 56 9.06 5.13 3.10
C ILE A 56 10.21 4.19 3.52
N LEU A 57 10.58 4.15 4.80
CA LEU A 57 11.58 3.19 5.28
C LEU A 57 11.14 1.74 5.06
N VAL A 58 9.85 1.44 5.30
CA VAL A 58 9.28 0.11 5.01
C VAL A 58 9.33 -0.18 3.51
N LEU A 59 8.97 0.79 2.65
CA LEU A 59 9.03 0.65 1.20
C LEU A 59 10.45 0.34 0.72
N LEU A 60 11.45 1.08 1.20
CA LEU A 60 12.86 0.86 0.84
C LEU A 60 13.35 -0.50 1.33
N GLY A 61 13.01 -0.89 2.56
CA GLY A 61 13.30 -2.23 3.07
C GLY A 61 12.74 -3.32 2.16
N ARG A 62 11.48 -3.18 1.72
CA ARG A 62 10.89 -4.11 0.75
C ARG A 62 11.62 -4.09 -0.58
N ALA A 63 11.98 -2.94 -1.13
CA ALA A 63 12.68 -2.86 -2.41
C ALA A 63 14.09 -3.49 -2.37
N VAL A 64 14.76 -3.47 -1.22
CA VAL A 64 16.11 -4.04 -1.04
C VAL A 64 16.07 -5.54 -0.76
N PHE A 65 15.04 -6.02 -0.04
CA PHE A 65 14.99 -7.39 0.48
C PHE A 65 13.98 -8.31 -0.24
N ALA A 66 13.12 -7.78 -1.12
CA ALA A 66 12.09 -8.56 -1.83
C ALA A 66 12.62 -9.35 -3.03
#